data_AF-A0A848NXQ0-F1
#
_entry.id   AF-A0A848NXQ0-F1
#
_cell.length_a   1.000
_cell.length_b   1.000
_cell.length_c   1.000
_cell.angle_alpha   90.00
_cell.angle_beta   90.00
_cell.angle_gamma   90.00
#
_symmetry.space_group_name_H-M   'P 1'
#
loop_
_entity.id
_entity.type
_entity.pdbx_description
1 polymer ?
#
loop_
_entity_poly.entity_id
_entity_poly.type
_entity_poly.pdbx_seq_one_letter_code
_entity_poly.pdbx_strand_id
1 'polypeptide(L)'
;MQLGRVPQHDISLGAHQRVDGQKFKLTARLFELPAEYDYWQATYDAEHDQWGHMRFVLTVPKKIAVTVDFARAIVVGAALDQVKSCLNTATDNGRDMAPCFALDGWVLI
;
A
#
# COMPACT_ATOMS: atom_id res chain seq x y z
N MET A 1 -23.16 -6.33 0.32
CA MET A 1 -22.74 -5.64 1.56
C MET A 1 -22.25 -4.26 1.16
N GLN A 2 -23.06 -3.21 1.33
CA GLN A 2 -22.58 -1.84 1.12
C GLN A 2 -21.70 -1.52 2.32
N LEU A 3 -20.38 -1.55 2.14
CA LEU A 3 -19.49 -0.86 3.06
C LEU A 3 -19.94 0.61 3.03
N GLY A 4 -20.67 1.05 4.07
CA GLY A 4 -20.89 2.47 4.30
C GLY A 4 -19.54 3.19 4.22
N ARG A 5 -19.52 4.47 3.85
CA ARG A 5 -18.28 5.24 3.68
C ARG A 5 -17.45 5.21 4.97
N VAL A 6 -16.54 4.24 5.09
CA VAL A 6 -15.53 4.19 6.14
C VAL A 6 -14.62 5.42 5.99
N PRO A 7 -14.12 6.03 7.08
CA PRO A 7 -13.17 7.13 6.96
C PRO A 7 -11.96 6.71 6.14
N GLN A 8 -11.55 7.57 5.21
CA GLN A 8 -10.46 7.33 4.27
C GLN A 8 -9.45 8.47 4.37
N HIS A 9 -8.18 8.12 4.30
CA HIS A 9 -7.08 9.07 4.31
C HIS A 9 -6.27 8.89 3.04
N ASP A 10 -6.44 9.80 2.09
CA ASP A 10 -5.58 9.87 0.91
C ASP A 10 -4.19 10.42 1.30
N ILE A 11 -3.16 9.79 0.78
CA ILE A 11 -1.76 10.07 1.11
C ILE A 11 -0.97 10.16 -0.21
N SER A 12 -0.38 11.32 -0.46
CA SER A 12 0.59 11.48 -1.55
C SER A 12 1.94 10.94 -1.12
N LEU A 13 2.49 9.99 -1.87
CA LEU A 13 3.76 9.32 -1.54
C LEU A 13 4.91 9.74 -2.47
N GLY A 14 4.64 10.66 -3.40
CA GLY A 14 5.62 11.16 -4.36
C GLY A 14 5.80 10.24 -5.57
N ALA A 15 6.99 10.29 -6.17
CA ALA A 15 7.33 9.47 -7.33
C ALA A 15 8.49 8.52 -6.99
N HIS A 16 8.45 7.33 -7.58
CA HIS A 16 9.53 6.35 -7.57
C HIS A 16 10.10 6.22 -8.98
N GLN A 17 11.42 6.34 -9.13
CA GLN A 17 12.11 6.12 -10.40
C GLN A 17 12.98 4.87 -10.27
N ARG A 18 12.78 3.92 -11.18
CA ARG A 18 13.62 2.72 -11.31
C ARG A 18 14.97 3.06 -11.95
N VAL A 19 15.91 2.13 -11.83
CA VAL A 19 17.26 2.25 -12.40
C VAL A 19 17.27 2.37 -13.93
N ASP A 20 16.25 1.84 -14.60
CA ASP A 20 16.07 1.91 -16.06
C ASP A 20 15.36 3.20 -16.53
N GLY A 21 15.00 4.08 -15.59
CA GLY A 21 14.34 5.36 -15.88
C GLY A 21 12.81 5.31 -15.86
N GLN A 22 12.18 4.14 -15.68
CA GLN A 22 10.72 4.05 -15.55
C GLN A 22 10.25 4.77 -14.27
N LYS A 23 9.17 5.53 -14.36
CA LYS A 23 8.67 6.40 -13.28
C LYS A 23 7.27 6.03 -12.88
N PHE A 24 7.05 5.91 -11.57
CA PHE A 24 5.78 5.59 -10.97
C PHE A 24 5.36 6.71 -10.04
N LYS A 25 4.17 7.26 -10.22
CA LYS A 25 3.56 8.15 -9.24
C LYS A 25 2.83 7.30 -8.21
N LEU A 26 3.14 7.52 -6.93
CA LEU A 26 2.64 6.71 -5.83
C LEU A 26 1.63 7.48 -4.99
N THR A 27 0.49 6.86 -4.78
CA THR A 27 -0.51 7.29 -3.79
C THR A 27 -0.90 6.12 -2.90
N ALA A 28 -1.35 6.42 -1.70
CA ALA A 28 -1.99 5.43 -0.84
C ALA A 28 -3.29 5.98 -0.27
N ARG A 29 -4.20 5.07 0.06
CA ARG A 29 -5.42 5.34 0.79
C ARG A 29 -5.48 4.42 1.99
N LEU A 30 -5.50 4.98 3.19
CA LEU A 30 -5.68 4.25 4.44
C LEU A 30 -7.15 4.29 4.86
N PHE A 31 -7.73 3.14 5.19
CA PHE A 31 -9.12 2.97 5.58
C PHE A 31 -9.22 2.68 7.06
N GLU A 32 -9.99 3.50 7.78
CA GLU A 32 -10.37 3.21 9.17
C GLU A 32 -11.56 2.26 9.18
N LEU A 33 -11.26 0.96 9.17
CA LEU A 33 -12.30 -0.06 9.21
C LEU A 33 -13.05 -0.05 10.55
N PRO A 34 -14.35 -0.40 10.55
CA PRO A 34 -15.15 -0.50 11.78
C PRO A 34 -14.48 -1.35 12.86
N ALA A 35 -14.89 -1.14 14.11
CA ALA A 35 -14.27 -1.79 15.28
C ALA A 35 -14.34 -3.33 15.25
N GLU A 36 -15.26 -3.91 14.47
CA GLU A 36 -15.38 -5.36 14.26
C GLU A 36 -14.19 -5.97 13.49
N TYR A 37 -13.43 -5.16 12.73
CA TYR A 37 -12.21 -5.60 12.05
C TYR A 37 -11.00 -5.35 12.94
N ASP A 38 -10.15 -6.36 13.09
CA ASP A 38 -8.93 -6.32 13.90
C ASP A 38 -7.71 -5.81 13.12
N TYR A 39 -7.93 -5.18 11.96
CA TYR A 39 -6.89 -4.62 11.10
C TYR A 39 -7.27 -3.26 10.51
N TRP A 40 -6.25 -2.52 10.11
CA TRP A 40 -6.32 -1.41 9.17
C TRP A 40 -6.07 -1.94 7.77
N GLN A 41 -6.71 -1.33 6.78
CA GLN A 41 -6.43 -1.61 5.38
C GLN A 41 -5.86 -0.37 4.72
N ALA A 42 -4.84 -0.53 3.88
CA ALA A 42 -4.42 0.50 2.97
C ALA A 42 -4.33 -0.04 1.55
N THR A 43 -4.62 0.79 0.56
CA THR A 43 -4.39 0.47 -0.85
C THR A 43 -3.38 1.43 -1.41
N TYR A 44 -2.35 0.91 -2.07
CA TYR A 44 -1.44 1.73 -2.87
C TYR A 44 -1.89 1.71 -4.32
N ASP A 45 -1.68 2.81 -5.01
CA ASP A 45 -1.80 2.91 -6.45
C ASP A 45 -0.52 3.50 -7.01
N ALA A 46 0.14 2.72 -7.87
CA ALA A 46 1.32 3.10 -8.61
C ALA A 46 0.95 3.33 -10.06
N GLU A 47 0.87 4.59 -10.45
CA GLU A 47 0.52 5.03 -11.80
C GLU A 47 1.80 5.14 -12.64
N HIS A 48 1.81 4.43 -13.77
CA HIS A 48 2.85 4.47 -14.79
C HIS A 48 2.25 4.96 -16.12
N ASP A 49 2.91 5.93 -16.77
CA ASP A 49 2.38 6.60 -17.96
C ASP A 49 2.01 5.64 -19.11
N GLN A 50 2.72 4.52 -19.24
CA GLN A 50 2.50 3.53 -20.31
C GLN A 50 1.80 2.26 -19.83
N TRP A 51 2.02 1.85 -18.59
CA TRP A 51 1.57 0.53 -18.08
C TRP A 51 0.26 0.65 -17.30
N GLY A 52 -0.21 1.86 -17.06
CA GLY A 52 -1.41 2.14 -16.29
C GLY A 52 -1.14 1.98 -14.79
N HIS A 53 -2.16 1.46 -14.09
CA HIS A 53 -2.20 1.45 -12.63
C HIS A 53 -1.84 0.08 -12.06
N MET A 54 -0.89 0.04 -11.12
CA MET A 54 -0.57 -1.14 -10.34
C MET A 54 -0.99 -0.92 -8.89
N ARG A 55 -1.90 -1.77 -8.41
CA ARG A 55 -2.43 -1.66 -7.06
C ARG A 55 -1.78 -2.63 -6.11
N PHE A 56 -1.67 -2.23 -4.85
CA PHE A 56 -1.25 -3.09 -3.74
C PHE A 56 -2.23 -2.95 -2.60
N VAL A 57 -2.43 -4.02 -1.84
CA VAL A 57 -3.28 -4.02 -0.65
C VAL A 57 -2.45 -4.38 0.56
N LEU A 58 -2.43 -3.49 1.54
CA LEU A 58 -1.78 -3.69 2.83
C LEU A 58 -2.83 -3.95 3.89
N THR A 59 -2.60 -4.99 4.69
CA THR A 59 -3.35 -5.28 5.91
C THR A 59 -2.42 -5.12 7.10
N VAL A 60 -2.78 -4.25 8.05
CA VAL A 60 -1.99 -3.97 9.25
C VAL A 60 -2.81 -4.34 10.49
N PRO A 61 -2.42 -5.35 11.27
CA PRO A 61 -3.15 -5.69 12.49
C PRO A 61 -3.22 -4.52 13.50
N LYS A 62 -4.39 -4.26 14.08
CA LYS A 62 -4.57 -3.25 15.13
C LYS A 62 -3.77 -3.59 16.41
N LYS A 63 -3.45 -4.87 16.62
CA LYS A 63 -2.58 -5.30 17.72
C LYS A 63 -1.15 -4.75 17.63
N ILE A 64 -0.66 -4.42 16.42
CA ILE A 64 0.68 -3.85 16.22
C ILE A 64 0.63 -2.33 15.99
N ALA A 65 -0.41 -1.86 15.31
CA ALA A 65 -0.67 -0.44 15.11
C ALA A 65 -1.95 -0.04 15.86
N VAL A 66 -1.82 0.34 17.13
CA VAL A 66 -3.00 0.60 17.98
C VAL A 66 -3.81 1.83 17.51
N THR A 67 -3.16 2.76 16.82
CA THR A 67 -3.77 4.00 16.32
C THR A 67 -3.66 4.10 14.79
N VAL A 68 -4.56 4.89 14.20
CA VAL A 68 -4.51 5.22 12.77
C VAL A 68 -3.20 5.92 12.39
N ASP A 69 -2.64 6.75 13.26
CA ASP A 69 -1.35 7.41 13.02
C ASP A 69 -0.20 6.43 12.95
N PHE A 70 -0.22 5.38 13.79
CA PHE A 70 0.81 4.35 13.72
C PHE A 70 0.65 3.49 12.46
N ALA A 71 -0.58 3.18 12.07
CA ALA A 71 -0.86 2.51 10.80
C ALA A 71 -0.39 3.37 9.61
N ARG A 72 -0.63 4.68 9.66
CA ARG A 72 -0.13 5.64 8.66
C ARG A 72 1.40 5.63 8.59
N ALA A 73 2.10 5.57 9.73
CA ALA A 73 3.55 5.49 9.76
C ALA A 73 4.09 4.22 9.06
N ILE A 74 3.44 3.08 9.25
CA ILE A 74 3.76 1.84 8.52
C ILE A 74 3.52 2.03 7.02
N VAL A 75 2.38 2.65 6.66
CA VAL A 75 2.00 2.89 5.25
C VAL A 75 3.02 3.76 4.51
N VAL A 76 3.51 4.83 5.13
CA VAL A 76 4.49 5.75 4.51
C VAL A 76 5.94 5.31 4.66
N GLY A 77 6.21 4.34 5.54
CA GLY A 77 7.54 3.82 5.84
C GLY A 77 7.77 2.44 5.22
N ALA A 78 7.90 1.42 6.07
CA ALA A 78 8.35 0.09 5.69
C ALA A 78 7.50 -0.56 4.56
N ALA A 79 6.18 -0.39 4.59
CA ALA A 79 5.33 -0.95 3.54
C ALA A 79 5.53 -0.24 2.19
N LEU A 80 5.78 1.07 2.18
CA LEU A 80 6.11 1.82 0.96
C LEU A 80 7.45 1.36 0.37
N ASP A 81 8.45 1.08 1.20
CA ASP A 81 9.73 0.57 0.72
C ASP A 81 9.58 -0.81 0.06
N GLN A 82 8.69 -1.65 0.58
CA GLN A 82 8.34 -2.92 -0.05
C GLN A 82 7.60 -2.71 -1.39
N VAL A 83 6.65 -1.77 -1.46
CA VAL A 83 5.99 -1.41 -2.74
C VAL A 83 7.03 -1.00 -3.79
N LYS A 84 7.96 -0.11 -3.43
CA LYS A 84 9.04 0.32 -4.33
C LYS A 84 9.92 -0.85 -4.78
N SER A 85 10.22 -1.79 -3.87
CA SER A 85 10.95 -3.01 -4.17
C SER A 85 10.22 -3.87 -5.21
N CYS A 86 8.91 -4.08 -5.05
CA CYS A 86 8.09 -4.80 -6.04
C CYS A 86 8.04 -4.08 -7.39
N LEU A 87 8.00 -2.74 -7.39
CA LEU A 87 8.03 -1.97 -8.64
C LEU A 87 9.36 -2.10 -9.37
N ASN A 88 10.48 -2.34 -8.66
CA ASN A 88 11.78 -2.55 -9.31
C ASN A 88 11.82 -3.82 -10.19
N THR A 89 10.90 -4.77 -9.98
CA THR A 89 10.76 -5.99 -10.80
C THR A 89 9.51 -5.99 -11.68
N ALA A 90 8.68 -4.94 -11.63
CA ALA A 90 7.48 -4.83 -12.45
C ALA A 90 7.81 -4.69 -13.94
N THR A 91 6.85 -5.08 -14.77
CA THR A 91 6.90 -5.03 -16.23
C THR A 91 5.61 -4.41 -16.78
N ASP A 92 5.53 -4.28 -18.10
CA ASP A 92 4.30 -3.91 -18.81
C ASP A 92 3.15 -4.92 -18.61
N ASN A 93 3.46 -6.17 -18.27
CA ASN A 93 2.48 -7.19 -17.88
C ASN A 93 2.03 -7.09 -16.41
N GLY A 94 2.52 -6.09 -15.68
CA GLY A 94 2.22 -5.89 -14.27
C GLY A 94 3.36 -6.34 -13.36
N ARG A 95 2.98 -6.76 -12.15
CA ARG A 95 3.89 -7.18 -11.08
C ARG A 95 3.55 -8.58 -10.61
N ASP A 96 4.50 -9.22 -9.93
CA ASP A 96 4.22 -10.44 -9.18
C ASP A 96 3.21 -10.16 -8.05
N MET A 97 2.29 -11.11 -7.82
CA MET A 97 1.23 -11.05 -6.80
C MET A 97 1.59 -11.83 -5.53
N ALA A 98 2.87 -12.13 -5.33
CA ALA A 98 3.35 -12.80 -4.13
C ALA A 98 3.14 -11.92 -2.88
N PRO A 99 2.52 -12.45 -1.81
CA PRO A 99 2.38 -11.71 -0.56
C PRO A 99 3.74 -11.50 0.10
N CYS A 100 3.98 -10.29 0.60
CA CYS A 100 5.09 -9.98 1.49
C CYS A 100 4.61 -9.95 2.93
N PHE A 101 5.22 -10.78 3.79
CA PHE A 101 4.94 -10.86 5.21
C PHE A 101 6.05 -10.16 5.98
N ALA A 102 5.69 -9.14 6.75
CA ALA A 102 6.62 -8.49 7.64
C ALA A 102 6.70 -9.22 8.99
N LEU A 103 7.85 -9.11 9.66
CA LEU A 103 8.10 -9.78 10.96
C LEU A 103 7.17 -9.27 12.07
N ASP A 104 6.78 -8.00 11.99
CA ASP A 104 5.79 -7.37 12.87
C ASP A 104 4.34 -7.74 12.50
N GLY A 105 4.12 -8.38 11.34
CA GLY A 105 2.87 -9.07 11.02
C GLY A 105 1.90 -8.34 10.11
N TRP A 106 2.29 -7.20 9.52
CA TRP A 106 1.53 -6.67 8.38
C TRP A 106 1.82 -7.49 7.12
N VAL A 107 0.85 -7.48 6.21
CA VAL A 107 0.90 -8.22 4.95
C VAL A 107 0.60 -7.29 3.80
N LEU A 108 1.51 -7.21 2.84
CA LEU A 108 1.32 -6.50 1.58
C LEU A 108 1.10 -7.52 0.46
N ILE A 109 0.03 -7.34 -0.30
CA ILE A 109 -0.27 -8.11 -1.52
C ILE A 109 -0.16 -7.21 -2.71
#